data_AF-A0A818C4C0-F1
#
_entry.id   AF-A0A818C4C0-F1
#
_cell.length_a   1.000
_cell.length_b   1.000
_cell.length_c   1.000
_cell.angle_alpha   90.00
_cell.angle_beta   90.00
_cell.angle_gamma   90.00
#
_symmetry.space_group_name_H-M   'P 1'
#
loop_
_entity.id
_entity.type
_entity.pdbx_description
1 polymer ?
#
loop_
_entity_poly.entity_id
_entity_poly.type
_entity_poly.pdbx_seq_one_letter_code
_entity_poly.pdbx_strand_id
1 'polypeptide(L)'
;MIFPPSAMIFIKRAIDQFDSDVTFIKLILAILAFSTINYTVYRKNILINLTNVTAILPIQDLYTDLAWRYLLHKYDHHQAVIRFSNLLRCLFSVNEAIAEAHESQQFMDIIDFVLKETNTKILNS
;
A
#
# COMPACT_ATOMS: atom_id res chain seq x y z
N MET A 1 -13.96 -1.55 14.68
CA MET A 1 -13.41 -1.26 13.35
C MET A 1 -14.14 -2.18 12.37
N ILE A 2 -15.10 -1.64 11.61
CA ILE A 2 -15.84 -2.42 10.62
C ILE A 2 -15.07 -2.27 9.32
N PHE A 3 -14.37 -3.31 8.88
CA PHE A 3 -13.72 -3.31 7.58
C PHE A 3 -14.81 -3.36 6.49
N PRO A 4 -14.74 -2.49 5.47
CA PRO A 4 -15.70 -2.56 4.38
C PRO A 4 -15.56 -3.91 3.65
N PRO A 5 -16.64 -4.46 3.06
CA PRO A 5 -16.59 -5.73 2.32
C PRO A 5 -15.54 -5.74 1.20
N SER A 6 -15.20 -4.57 0.66
CA SER A 6 -14.13 -4.34 -0.31
C SER A 6 -12.77 -4.78 0.24
N ALA A 7 -12.42 -4.39 1.48
CA ALA A 7 -11.16 -4.76 2.16
C ALA A 7 -10.94 -6.28 2.24
N MET A 8 -12.01 -7.04 2.52
CA MET A 8 -11.93 -8.50 2.60
C MET A 8 -11.72 -9.16 1.24
N ILE A 9 -12.29 -8.59 0.17
CA ILE A 9 -12.05 -9.02 -1.21
C ILE A 9 -10.61 -8.69 -1.62
N PHE A 10 -10.06 -7.54 -1.20
CA PHE A 10 -8.67 -7.18 -1.47
C PHE A 10 -7.66 -8.10 -0.78
N ILE A 11 -7.86 -8.35 0.52
CA ILE A 11 -6.99 -9.27 1.28
C ILE A 11 -7.00 -10.66 0.64
N LYS A 12 -8.18 -11.15 0.22
CA LYS A 12 -8.29 -12.43 -0.46
C LYS A 12 -7.55 -12.45 -1.80
N ARG A 13 -7.71 -11.43 -2.65
CA ARG A 13 -6.97 -11.32 -3.92
C ARG A 13 -5.45 -11.22 -3.71
N ALA A 14 -5.01 -10.51 -2.67
CA ALA A 14 -3.60 -10.41 -2.34
C ALA A 14 -3.04 -11.78 -1.90
N ILE A 15 -3.74 -12.48 -1.01
CA ILE A 15 -3.34 -13.83 -0.56
C ILE A 15 -3.29 -14.82 -1.72
N ASP A 16 -4.29 -14.82 -2.60
CA ASP A 16 -4.36 -15.73 -3.75
C ASP A 16 -3.23 -15.46 -4.79
N GLN A 17 -2.66 -14.25 -4.79
CA GLN A 17 -1.56 -13.84 -5.67
C GLN A 17 -0.18 -13.97 -5.02
N PHE A 18 -0.13 -14.16 -3.69
CA PHE A 18 1.12 -14.27 -2.95
C PHE A 18 1.73 -15.66 -3.18
N ASP A 19 2.98 -15.65 -3.64
CA ASP A 19 3.76 -16.85 -3.85
C ASP A 19 4.05 -17.56 -2.53
N SER A 20 4.07 -18.90 -2.50
CA SER A 20 4.41 -19.68 -1.28
C SER A 20 5.91 -19.66 -0.95
N ASP A 21 6.72 -19.06 -1.83
CA ASP A 21 8.14 -18.92 -1.65
C ASP A 21 8.49 -17.86 -0.59
N VAL A 22 8.93 -18.34 0.57
CA VAL A 22 9.32 -17.51 1.72
C VAL A 22 10.40 -16.47 1.37
N THR A 23 11.36 -16.79 0.51
CA THR A 23 12.41 -15.84 0.13
C THR A 23 11.83 -14.72 -0.73
N PHE A 24 10.96 -15.08 -1.68
CA PHE A 24 10.29 -14.10 -2.51
C PHE A 24 9.35 -13.22 -1.67
N ILE A 25 8.59 -13.80 -0.73
CA ILE A 25 7.77 -13.04 0.23
C ILE A 25 8.59 -12.00 0.99
N LYS A 26 9.78 -12.38 1.50
CA LYS A 26 10.66 -11.45 2.22
C LYS A 26 11.08 -10.26 1.34
N LEU A 27 11.38 -10.51 0.07
CA LEU A 27 11.71 -9.46 -0.89
C LEU A 27 10.51 -8.55 -1.16
N ILE A 28 9.31 -9.11 -1.29
CA ILE A 28 8.07 -8.33 -1.45
C ILE A 28 7.82 -7.42 -0.24
N LEU A 29 7.98 -7.95 0.98
CA LEU A 29 7.82 -7.17 2.22
C LEU A 29 8.85 -6.05 2.31
N ALA A 30 10.09 -6.27 1.86
CA ALA A 30 11.09 -5.22 1.79
C ALA A 30 10.70 -4.13 0.77
N ILE A 31 10.27 -4.50 -0.43
CA ILE A 31 9.77 -3.55 -1.44
C ILE A 31 8.61 -2.72 -0.90
N LEU A 32 7.67 -3.36 -0.19
CA LEU A 32 6.54 -2.68 0.45
C LEU A 32 6.95 -1.76 1.60
N ALA A 33 7.91 -2.17 2.43
CA ALA A 33 8.38 -1.37 3.57
C ALA A 33 9.07 -0.06 3.12
N PHE A 34 9.75 -0.08 1.98
CA PHE A 34 10.36 1.10 1.36
C PHE A 34 9.45 1.74 0.30
N SER A 35 8.23 1.25 0.15
CA SER A 35 7.32 1.78 -0.87
C SER A 35 6.82 3.16 -0.49
N THR A 36 6.97 4.10 -1.42
CA THR A 36 6.40 5.43 -1.31
C THR A 36 4.90 5.48 -1.64
N ILE A 37 4.19 4.35 -1.62
CA ILE A 37 2.75 4.22 -1.92
C ILE A 37 1.86 5.16 -1.06
N ASN A 38 2.27 5.48 0.18
CA ASN A 38 1.56 6.47 1.00
C ASN A 38 1.72 7.93 0.51
N TYR A 39 2.73 8.22 -0.32
CA TYR A 39 2.96 9.56 -0.89
C TYR A 39 2.19 9.80 -2.19
N THR A 40 1.65 8.75 -2.83
CA THR A 40 0.80 8.88 -4.03
C THR A 40 -0.63 9.31 -3.72
N VAL A 41 -1.08 9.21 -2.46
CA VAL A 41 -2.38 9.76 -2.03
C VAL A 41 -2.19 11.24 -1.67
N TYR A 42 -2.29 12.09 -2.69
CA TYR A 42 -2.06 13.53 -2.60
C TYR A 42 -3.04 14.23 -1.66
N ARG A 43 -2.53 14.81 -0.56
CA ARG A 43 -3.11 16.02 0.05
C ARG A 43 -2.33 17.21 -0.48
N LYS A 44 -2.99 18.13 -1.18
CA LYS A 44 -2.40 19.32 -1.85
C LYS A 44 -1.55 20.25 -0.95
N ASN A 45 -1.55 20.05 0.37
CA ASN A 45 -1.00 21.00 1.35
C ASN A 45 0.03 20.40 2.32
N ILE A 46 0.52 19.17 2.12
CA ILE A 46 1.58 18.61 2.97
C ILE A 46 2.92 18.88 2.30
N LEU A 47 3.79 19.65 2.95
CA LEU A 47 5.17 19.86 2.53
C LEU A 47 5.90 18.53 2.64
N ILE A 48 5.94 17.74 1.57
CA ILE A 48 6.60 16.43 1.55
C ILE A 48 8.10 16.69 1.67
N ASN A 49 8.76 16.07 2.66
CA ASN A 49 10.21 16.10 2.77
C ASN A 49 10.83 15.20 1.68
N LEU A 50 10.97 15.75 0.47
CA LEU A 50 11.48 15.06 -0.72
C LEU A 50 12.90 14.50 -0.53
N THR A 51 13.67 15.04 0.43
CA THR A 51 15.00 14.56 0.81
C THR A 51 15.00 13.10 1.27
N ASN A 52 13.93 12.66 1.94
CA ASN A 52 13.80 11.26 2.37
C ASN A 52 13.38 10.36 1.20
N VAL A 53 12.54 10.85 0.28
CA VAL A 53 12.09 10.09 -0.89
C VAL A 53 13.27 9.75 -1.80
N THR A 54 14.17 10.70 -2.04
CA THR A 54 15.39 10.48 -2.84
C THR A 54 16.34 9.45 -2.24
N ALA A 55 16.30 9.24 -0.92
CA ALA A 55 17.10 8.22 -0.24
C ALA A 55 16.42 6.84 -0.19
N ILE A 56 15.07 6.81 -0.16
CA ILE A 56 14.27 5.59 -0.04
C ILE A 56 14.10 4.88 -1.38
N LEU A 57 13.89 5.64 -2.48
CA LEU A 57 13.70 5.06 -3.82
C LEU A 57 14.84 4.12 -4.27
N PRO A 58 16.14 4.49 -4.12
CA PRO A 58 17.23 3.58 -4.48
C PRO A 58 17.22 2.27 -3.69
N ILE A 59 16.75 2.29 -2.44
CA ILE A 59 16.64 1.08 -1.61
C ILE A 59 15.51 0.20 -2.15
N GLN A 60 14.36 0.79 -2.50
CA GLN A 60 13.26 0.06 -3.12
C GLN A 60 13.66 -0.56 -4.47
N ASP A 61 14.39 0.19 -5.30
CA ASP A 61 14.90 -0.28 -6.60
C ASP A 61 15.85 -1.47 -6.42
N LEU A 62 16.74 -1.41 -5.42
CA LEU A 62 17.63 -2.51 -5.09
C LEU A 62 16.86 -3.80 -4.76
N TYR A 63 15.83 -3.71 -3.91
CA TYR A 63 15.01 -4.89 -3.58
C TYR A 63 14.19 -5.39 -4.78
N THR A 64 13.78 -4.49 -5.67
CA THR A 64 13.07 -4.84 -6.91
C THR A 64 13.98 -5.59 -7.88
N ASP A 65 15.23 -5.15 -8.05
CA ASP A 65 16.24 -5.85 -8.87
C ASP A 65 16.60 -7.22 -8.25
N LEU A 66 16.77 -7.29 -6.92
CA LEU A 66 16.96 -8.54 -6.20
C LEU A 66 15.81 -9.53 -6.42
N ALA A 67 14.56 -9.06 -6.33
CA ALA A 67 13.37 -9.88 -6.59
C ALA A 67 13.34 -10.40 -8.03
N TRP A 68 13.66 -9.54 -9.01
CA TRP A 68 13.73 -9.94 -10.41
C TRP A 68 14.81 -10.98 -10.68
N ARG A 69 16.03 -10.75 -10.20
CA ARG A 69 17.16 -11.70 -10.35
C ARG A 69 16.88 -13.02 -9.64
N TYR A 70 16.28 -12.98 -8.46
CA TYR A 70 15.89 -14.18 -7.72
C TYR A 70 14.92 -15.03 -8.54
N LEU A 71 13.90 -14.41 -9.14
CA LEU A 71 12.95 -15.11 -9.99
C LEU A 71 13.60 -15.72 -11.23
N LEU A 72 14.47 -14.97 -11.91
CA LEU A 72 15.23 -15.48 -13.07
C LEU A 72 16.19 -16.61 -12.71
N HIS A 73 16.73 -16.60 -11.50
CA HIS A 73 17.62 -17.66 -11.03
C HIS A 73 16.86 -18.94 -10.65
N LYS A 74 15.67 -18.79 -10.06
CA LYS A 74 14.90 -19.91 -9.53
C LYS A 74 13.92 -20.53 -10.54
N TYR A 75 13.45 -19.76 -11.52
CA TYR A 75 12.42 -20.18 -12.46
C TYR A 75 12.84 -19.89 -13.90
N ASP A 76 12.27 -20.62 -14.85
CA ASP A 76 12.41 -20.29 -16.27
C ASP A 76 11.88 -18.89 -16.56
N HIS A 77 12.42 -18.25 -17.60
CA HIS A 77 12.12 -16.87 -17.96
C HIS A 77 10.60 -16.57 -18.01
N HIS A 78 9.81 -17.45 -18.62
CA HIS A 78 8.36 -17.30 -18.70
C HIS A 78 7.69 -17.28 -17.32
N GLN A 79 8.09 -18.18 -16.41
CA GLN A 79 7.54 -18.26 -15.06
C GLN A 79 8.01 -17.08 -14.20
N ALA A 80 9.25 -16.62 -14.36
CA ALA A 80 9.75 -15.43 -13.70
C ALA A 80 8.94 -14.19 -14.08
N VAL A 81 8.63 -14.00 -15.36
CA VAL A 81 7.78 -12.89 -15.84
C VAL A 81 6.38 -12.94 -15.24
N ILE A 82 5.75 -14.13 -15.19
CA ILE A 82 4.41 -14.29 -14.60
C ILE A 82 4.42 -13.91 -13.11
N ARG A 83 5.38 -14.44 -12.34
CA ARG A 83 5.46 -14.19 -10.89
C ARG A 83 5.76 -12.71 -10.60
N PHE A 84 6.65 -12.09 -11.36
CA PHE A 84 6.93 -10.67 -11.24
C PHE A 84 5.73 -9.80 -11.60
N SER A 85 4.97 -10.19 -12.64
CA SER A 85 3.73 -9.48 -13.01
C SER A 85 2.65 -9.59 -11.94
N ASN A 86 2.53 -10.75 -11.29
CA ASN A 86 1.60 -10.96 -10.17
C ASN A 86 2.01 -10.12 -8.95
N LEU A 87 3.30 -9.98 -8.68
CA LEU A 87 3.81 -9.05 -7.69
C LEU A 87 3.36 -7.62 -7.99
N LEU A 88 3.57 -7.11 -9.21
CA LEU A 88 3.13 -5.76 -9.58
C LEU A 88 1.63 -5.57 -9.39
N ARG A 89 0.80 -6.55 -9.78
CA ARG A 89 -0.65 -6.52 -9.54
C ARG A 89 -0.99 -6.43 -8.07
N CYS A 90 -0.33 -7.22 -7.23
CA CYS A 90 -0.50 -7.19 -5.79
C CYS A 90 -0.16 -5.80 -5.23
N LEU A 91 0.96 -5.19 -5.65
CA LEU A 91 1.36 -3.85 -5.23
C LEU A 91 0.31 -2.78 -5.63
N PHE A 92 -0.23 -2.86 -6.84
CA PHE A 92 -1.29 -1.95 -7.28
C PHE A 92 -2.59 -2.12 -6.48
N SER A 93 -2.99 -3.36 -6.19
CA SER A 93 -4.16 -3.63 -5.35
C SER A 93 -3.97 -3.13 -3.92
N VAL A 94 -2.75 -3.25 -3.35
CA VAL A 94 -2.43 -2.69 -2.04
C VAL A 94 -2.51 -1.15 -2.07
N ASN A 95 -1.99 -0.51 -3.12
CA ASN A 95 -2.09 0.94 -3.28
C ASN A 95 -3.54 1.42 -3.40
N GLU A 96 -4.37 0.71 -4.17
CA GLU A 96 -5.81 1.00 -4.28
C GLU A 96 -6.53 0.90 -2.92
N ALA A 97 -6.26 -0.16 -2.16
CA ALA A 97 -6.84 -0.34 -0.83
C ALA A 97 -6.40 0.75 0.17
N ILE A 98 -5.13 1.18 0.11
CA ILE A 98 -4.62 2.28 0.93
C ILE A 98 -5.30 3.60 0.55
N ALA A 99 -5.51 3.85 -0.74
CA ALA A 99 -6.22 5.04 -1.21
C ALA A 99 -7.67 5.07 -0.71
N GLU A 100 -8.42 3.96 -0.85
CA GLU A 100 -9.80 3.84 -0.36
C GLU A 100 -9.88 4.01 1.18
N ALA A 101 -8.93 3.44 1.91
CA ALA A 101 -8.84 3.59 3.35
C ALA A 101 -8.56 5.05 3.76
N HIS A 102 -7.69 5.75 3.02
CA HIS A 102 -7.42 7.16 3.30
C HIS A 102 -8.65 8.03 3.04
N GLU A 103 -9.38 7.83 1.92
CA GLU A 103 -10.62 8.55 1.64
C GLU A 103 -11.67 8.33 2.74
N SER A 104 -11.85 7.07 3.15
CA SER A 104 -12.79 6.72 4.23
C SER A 104 -12.43 7.39 5.56
N GLN A 105 -11.13 7.45 5.90
CA GLN A 105 -10.67 8.14 7.10
C GLN A 105 -10.98 9.64 7.07
N GLN A 106 -10.81 10.31 5.92
CA GLN A 106 -11.14 11.72 5.78
C GLN A 106 -12.63 11.99 6.05
N PHE A 107 -13.52 11.10 5.59
CA PHE A 107 -14.95 11.21 5.88
C PHE A 107 -15.25 11.04 7.36
N MET A 108 -14.63 10.07 8.02
CA MET A 108 -14.79 9.86 9.47
C MET A 108 -14.33 11.07 10.28
N ASP A 109 -13.19 11.68 9.92
CA ASP A 109 -12.67 12.88 10.59
C ASP A 109 -13.65 14.07 10.47
N ILE A 110 -14.33 14.22 9.32
CA ILE A 110 -15.37 15.25 9.12
C ILE A 110 -16.60 14.98 9.98
N ILE A 111 -17.05 13.72 10.05
CA ILE A 111 -18.19 13.33 10.88
C ILE A 111 -17.89 13.60 12.36
N ASP A 112 -16.71 13.21 12.84
CA ASP A 112 -16.29 13.46 14.22
C ASP A 112 -16.18 14.96 14.54
N PHE A 113 -15.71 15.77 13.57
CA PHE A 113 -15.71 17.23 13.70
C PHE A 113 -17.13 17.79 13.85
N VAL A 114 -18.06 17.39 12.99
CA VAL A 114 -19.46 17.83 13.03
C VAL A 114 -20.15 17.38 14.33
N LEU A 115 -19.91 16.15 14.78
CA LEU A 115 -20.44 15.64 16.05
C LEU A 115 -19.90 16.44 17.24
N LYS A 116 -18.61 16.76 17.25
CA LYS A 116 -18.02 17.61 18.30
C LYS A 116 -18.64 19.00 18.31
N GLU A 117 -18.78 19.64 17.15
CA GLU A 117 -19.35 21.00 17.04
C GLU A 117 -20.83 21.03 17.46
N THR A 118 -21.60 20.01 17.07
CA THR A 118 -23.03 19.89 17.42
C THR A 118 -23.21 19.67 18.92
N ASN A 119 -22.40 18.81 19.53
CA ASN A 119 -22.43 18.59 20.97
C ASN A 119 -22.01 19.84 21.76
N THR A 120 -21.04 20.63 21.26
CA THR A 120 -20.67 21.90 21.92
C THR A 120 -21.76 22.97 21.81
N LYS A 121 -22.51 23.01 20.69
CA LYS A 121 -23.64 23.93 20.53
C LYS A 121 -24.84 23.56 21.42
N ILE A 122 -25.11 22.27 21.62
CA ILE A 122 -26.20 21.79 22.48
C ILE A 122 -25.87 22.01 23.97
N LEU A 123 -24.61 21.88 24.39
CA LEU A 123 -24.18 22.10 25.78
C LEU A 123 -24.12 23.59 26.19
N ASN A 124 -24.09 24.51 25.22
CA ASN A 124 -24.03 25.96 25.44
C ASN A 124 -25.38 26.65 25.17
N SER A 125 -26.45 25.88 24.96
CA SER A 125 -27.85 26.30 24.79
C SER A 125 -28.66 25.89 26.00
#